data_AF-A0A7W7IX79-F1
#
_entry.id   AF-A0A7W7IX79-F1
#
_cell.length_a   1.000
_cell.length_b   1.000
_cell.length_c   1.000
_cell.angle_alpha   90.00
_cell.angle_beta   90.00
_cell.angle_gamma   90.00
#
_symmetry.space_group_name_H-M   'P 1'
#
loop_
_entity.id
_entity.type
_entity.pdbx_description
1 polymer ?
#
loop_
_entity_poly.entity_id
_entity_poly.type
_entity_poly.pdbx_seq_one_letter_code
_entity_poly.pdbx_strand_id
1 'polypeptide(L)' 'MNTSPSIKPAKKCYEHLGGKLGELLLENFIEKKWIAKKDPSDKHFYITELGEKEFSKLGIDFSEIKSEVL' A
#
# COMPACT_ATOMS: atom_id res chain seq x y z
N MET A 1 -12.24 37.62 0.60
CA MET A 1 -12.34 36.32 1.28
C MET A 1 -11.09 35.53 0.89
N ASN A 2 -10.11 35.41 1.78
CA ASN A 2 -8.88 34.66 1.50
C ASN A 2 -9.18 33.17 1.66
N THR A 3 -9.50 32.48 0.56
CA THR A 3 -9.50 31.02 0.55
C THR A 3 -8.05 30.56 0.54
N SER A 4 -7.47 30.39 1.73
CA SER A 4 -6.22 29.65 1.86
C SER A 4 -6.41 28.28 1.22
N PRO A 5 -5.58 27.86 0.26
CA PRO A 5 -5.76 26.57 -0.39
C PRO A 5 -5.68 25.46 0.66
N SER A 6 -6.72 24.62 0.74
CA SER A 6 -6.75 23.47 1.62
C SER A 6 -5.88 22.36 1.03
N ILE A 7 -4.69 22.18 1.60
CA ILE A 7 -3.76 21.14 1.17
C ILE A 7 -3.98 19.89 2.03
N LYS A 8 -4.12 18.73 1.39
CA LYS A 8 -4.15 17.44 2.09
C LYS A 8 -2.71 16.95 2.29
N PRO A 9 -2.19 16.83 3.52
CA PRO A 9 -0.81 16.43 3.75
C PRO A 9 -0.62 14.93 3.50
N ALA A 10 0.42 14.56 2.76
CA ALA A 10 0.95 13.20 2.70
C ALA A 10 2.22 13.14 3.55
N LYS A 11 2.28 12.24 4.54
CA LYS A 11 3.42 12.16 5.47
C LYS A 11 4.34 11.02 5.07
N LYS A 12 5.66 11.24 5.11
CA LYS A 12 6.66 10.18 5.04
C LYS A 12 6.89 9.61 6.46
N CYS A 13 7.07 8.31 6.56
CA CYS A 13 7.56 7.63 7.75
C CYS A 13 8.88 6.95 7.35
N TYR A 14 10.02 7.56 7.69
CA TYR A 14 11.34 7.14 7.21
C TYR A 14 11.42 7.10 5.69
N GLU A 15 11.47 5.90 5.09
CA GLU A 15 11.55 5.67 3.64
C GLU A 15 10.22 5.26 3.00
N HIS A 16 9.10 5.24 3.74
CA HIS A 16 7.79 4.83 3.21
C HIS A 16 6.71 5.89 3.43
N LEU A 17 5.61 5.73 2.69
CA LEU A 17 4.42 6.56 2.84
C LEU A 17 3.68 6.17 4.13
N GLY A 18 3.50 7.13 5.03
CA GLY A 18 2.87 6.93 6.33
C GLY A 18 1.74 7.92 6.62
N GLY A 19 1.34 7.98 7.90
CA GLY A 19 0.20 8.78 8.33
C GLY A 19 -1.12 8.29 7.72
N LYS A 20 -2.15 9.17 7.71
CA LYS A 20 -3.51 8.77 7.32
C LYS A 20 -3.61 8.31 5.87
N LEU A 21 -2.78 8.84 4.96
CA LEU A 21 -2.77 8.40 3.56
C LEU A 21 -2.25 6.96 3.44
N GLY A 22 -1.15 6.62 4.11
CA GLY A 22 -0.64 5.24 4.12
C GLY A 22 -1.64 4.25 4.73
N GLU A 23 -2.32 4.64 5.81
CA GLU A 23 -3.38 3.84 6.44
C GLU A 23 -4.55 3.55 5.48
N LEU A 24 -5.07 4.59 4.80
CA LEU A 24 -6.17 4.44 3.84
C LEU A 24 -5.77 3.60 2.61
N LEU A 25 -4.53 3.71 2.16
CA LEU A 25 -4.02 2.87 1.07
C LEU A 25 -3.93 1.41 1.50
N LEU A 26 -3.43 1.14 2.70
CA LEU A 26 -3.37 -0.21 3.26
C LEU A 26 -4.77 -0.84 3.34
N GLU A 27 -5.74 -0.14 3.93
CA GLU A 27 -7.13 -0.59 4.01
C GLU A 27 -7.70 -0.87 2.61
N ASN A 28 -7.49 0.05 1.67
CA ASN A 28 -7.99 -0.09 0.31
C ASN A 28 -7.38 -1.29 -0.42
N PHE A 29 -6.08 -1.55 -0.26
CA PHE A 29 -5.41 -2.69 -0.87
C PHE A 29 -5.87 -4.02 -0.26
N ILE A 30 -6.20 -4.06 1.04
CA ILE A 30 -6.81 -5.22 1.69
C ILE A 30 -8.22 -5.45 1.14
N GLU A 31 -9.07 -4.41 1.11
CA GLU A 31 -10.45 -4.50 0.61
C GLU A 31 -10.50 -4.95 -0.85
N LYS A 32 -9.58 -4.44 -1.69
CA LYS A 32 -9.44 -4.84 -3.09
C LYS A 32 -8.75 -6.21 -3.27
N LYS A 33 -8.31 -6.84 -2.19
CA LYS A 33 -7.56 -8.12 -2.18
C LYS A 33 -6.25 -8.06 -2.98
N TRP A 34 -5.63 -6.88 -3.07
CA TRP A 34 -4.30 -6.72 -3.69
C TRP A 34 -3.20 -7.22 -2.76
N ILE A 35 -3.42 -7.10 -1.46
CA ILE A 35 -2.58 -7.70 -0.43
C ILE A 35 -3.45 -8.51 0.53
N ALA A 36 -2.88 -9.56 1.11
CA ALA A 36 -3.58 -10.43 2.05
C ALA A 36 -2.62 -10.98 3.11
N LYS A 37 -3.17 -11.54 4.18
CA LYS A 37 -2.44 -12.31 5.19
C LYS A 37 -2.67 -13.80 4.97
N LYS A 38 -1.72 -14.66 5.34
CA LYS A 38 -1.93 -16.11 5.18
C LYS A 38 -2.74 -16.62 6.36
N ASP A 39 -2.38 -16.15 7.54
CA ASP A 39 -3.10 -16.37 8.78
C ASP A 39 -3.56 -15.02 9.39
N PRO A 40 -4.73 -14.95 10.05
CA PRO A 40 -5.16 -13.73 10.75
C PRO A 40 -4.16 -13.21 11.78
N SER A 41 -3.33 -14.10 12.35
CA SER A 41 -2.28 -13.76 13.32
C SER A 41 -1.00 -13.20 12.69
N ASP A 42 -0.84 -13.27 11.36
CA ASP A 42 0.33 -12.77 10.67
C ASP A 42 0.46 -11.25 10.83
N LYS A 43 1.70 -10.81 11.04
CA LYS A 43 2.06 -9.38 11.08
C LYS A 43 2.35 -8.82 9.69
N HIS A 44 2.66 -9.69 8.73
CA HIS A 44 3.04 -9.31 7.38
C HIS A 44 1.90 -9.59 6.40
N PHE A 45 1.85 -8.77 5.36
CA PHE A 45 0.99 -8.99 4.21
C PHE A 45 1.84 -9.51 3.05
N TYR A 46 1.26 -10.37 2.22
CA TYR A 46 1.81 -10.73 0.93
C TYR A 46 0.97 -10.10 -0.18
N ILE A 47 1.61 -9.88 -1.33
CA ILE A 47 0.93 -9.40 -2.53
C ILE A 47 0.26 -10.60 -3.20
N THR A 48 -1.02 -10.47 -3.55
CA THR A 48 -1.75 -11.53 -4.26
C THR A 48 -1.47 -11.45 -5.76
N GLU A 49 -1.78 -12.51 -6.52
CA GLU A 49 -1.68 -12.48 -7.99
C GLU A 49 -2.52 -11.35 -8.62
N LEU A 50 -3.65 -10.99 -7.98
CA LEU A 50 -4.44 -9.84 -8.39
C LEU A 50 -3.71 -8.52 -8.08
N GLY A 51 -3.13 -8.41 -6.89
CA GLY A 51 -2.32 -7.26 -6.50
C GLY A 51 -1.17 -7.01 -7.46
N GLU A 52 -0.40 -8.05 -7.81
CA GLU A 52 0.72 -7.92 -8.75
C GLU A 52 0.28 -7.29 -10.08
N LYS A 53 -0.85 -7.76 -10.64
CA LYS A 53 -1.41 -7.21 -11.89
C LYS A 53 -1.84 -5.76 -11.74
N GLU A 54 -2.53 -5.42 -10.67
CA GLU A 54 -3.07 -4.08 -10.49
C GLU A 54 -2.01 -3.04 -10.11
N PHE A 55 -1.06 -3.41 -9.25
CA PHE A 55 0.08 -2.56 -8.95
C PHE A 55 0.99 -2.36 -10.17
N SER A 56 1.15 -3.37 -11.04
CA SER A 56 1.84 -3.20 -12.33
C SER A 56 1.12 -2.17 -13.21
N LYS A 57 -0.22 -2.12 -13.20
CA LYS A 57 -0.99 -1.07 -13.90
C LYS A 57 -0.79 0.32 -13.30
N LEU A 58 -0.49 0.42 -12.00
CA LEU A 58 -0.09 1.66 -11.35
C LEU A 58 1.37 2.06 -11.66
N GLY A 59 2.12 1.22 -12.40
CA GLY A 59 3.51 1.47 -12.75
C GLY A 59 4.50 1.10 -11.64
N ILE A 60 4.09 0.27 -10.68
CA ILE A 60 4.98 -0.24 -9.63
C ILE A 60 5.67 -1.49 -10.15
N ASP A 61 6.99 -1.46 -10.16
CA ASP A 61 7.83 -2.59 -10.54
C ASP A 61 8.20 -3.43 -9.32
N PHE A 62 8.01 -4.75 -9.42
CA PHE A 62 8.24 -5.70 -8.33
C PHE A 62 9.61 -6.35 -8.33
N SER A 63 10.49 -6.01 -9.27
CA SER A 63 11.81 -6.64 -9.41
C SER A 63 12.68 -6.46 -8.17
N GLU A 64 12.41 -5.43 -7.35
CA GLU A 64 13.13 -5.18 -6.10
C GLU A 64 12.56 -5.96 -4.90
N ILE A 65 11.35 -6.52 -5.02
CA ILE A 65 10.74 -7.36 -3.98
C ILE A 65 11.12 -8.81 -4.25
N LYS A 66 12.03 -9.35 -3.44
CA LYS A 66 12.38 -10.77 -3.54
C LYS A 66 11.20 -11.63 -3.12
N SER A 67 10.90 -12.66 -3.90
CA SER A 67 9.98 -13.70 -3.48
C SER A 67 10.56 -14.42 -2.27
N GLU A 68 9.85 -14.39 -1.15
CA GLU A 68 10.18 -15.22 0.01
C GLU A 68 9.39 -16.52 -0.06
N VAL A 69 10.09 -17.64 0.05
CA VAL A 69 9.46 -18.95 0.28
C VAL A 69 9.06 -18.96 1.75
N LEU A 70 7.76 -18.82 2.00
CA LEU A 70 7.14 -18.99 3.32
C LEU A 70 7.12 -20.46 3.73
#